data_AF-A0A7Y9S183-F1
#
_entry.id   AF-A0A7Y9S183-F1
#
_cell.length_a   1.000
_cell.length_b   1.000
_cell.length_c   1.000
_cell.angle_alpha   90.00
_cell.angle_beta   90.00
_cell.angle_gamma   90.00
#
_symmetry.space_group_name_H-M   'P 1'
#
loop_
_entity.id
_entity.type
_entity.pdbx_description
1 polymer ?
#
loop_
_entity_poly.entity_id
_entity_poly.type
_entity_poly.pdbx_seq_one_letter_code
_entity_poly.pdbx_strand_id
1 'polypeptide(L)'
;MASGSKAWTILSLVATLGSAAVAKKAIDGGWKAATGKQPPSNPADPDVDIWEAVMWATVSGTFIAVMKMLASRKAANYYVKSTGHLPPDLQSDVDAAAKAAGAKG
;
A
#
# COMPACT_ATOMS: atom_id res chain seq x y z
N MET A 1 -9.80 -16.51 -5.60
CA MET A 1 -9.22 -17.87 -5.65
C MET A 1 -8.41 -17.98 -6.93
N ALA A 2 -7.09 -18.20 -6.86
CA ALA A 2 -6.26 -18.33 -8.05
C ALA A 2 -6.55 -19.67 -8.73
N SER A 3 -7.50 -19.68 -9.66
CA SER A 3 -7.69 -20.77 -10.61
C SER A 3 -6.84 -20.47 -11.83
N GLY A 4 -5.64 -21.04 -11.89
CA GLY A 4 -4.69 -20.82 -12.98
C GLY A 4 -3.63 -21.90 -12.96
N SER A 5 -3.20 -22.34 -14.14
CA SER A 5 -2.18 -23.38 -14.37
C SER A 5 -1.00 -23.29 -13.40
N LYS A 6 -0.38 -24.42 -13.04
CA LYS A 6 0.78 -24.47 -12.12
C LYS A 6 1.88 -23.44 -12.45
N ALA A 7 2.06 -23.12 -13.73
CA ALA A 7 2.95 -22.06 -14.20
C ALA A 7 2.55 -20.66 -13.68
N TRP A 8 1.26 -20.33 -13.68
CA TRP A 8 0.72 -19.09 -13.11
C TRP A 8 0.95 -19.00 -11.60
N THR A 9 0.76 -20.10 -10.87
CA THR A 9 1.03 -20.16 -9.42
C THR A 9 2.51 -19.93 -9.12
N ILE A 10 3.41 -20.61 -9.85
CA ILE A 10 4.86 -20.45 -9.68
C ILE A 10 5.28 -19.02 -10.00
N LEU A 11 4.81 -18.46 -11.12
CA LEU A 11 5.10 -17.07 -11.49
C LEU A 11 4.60 -16.10 -10.42
N SER A 12 3.38 -16.27 -9.91
CA SER A 12 2.82 -15.44 -8.85
C SER A 12 3.64 -15.53 -7.56
N LEU A 13 4.10 -16.73 -7.21
CA LEU A 13 4.94 -16.96 -6.04
C LEU A 13 6.30 -16.24 -6.19
N VAL A 14 6.96 -16.42 -7.34
CA VAL A 14 8.24 -15.78 -7.67
C VAL A 14 8.08 -14.26 -7.70
N ALA A 15 7.00 -13.74 -8.29
CA ALA A 15 6.72 -12.32 -8.33
C ALA A 15 6.53 -11.75 -6.92
N THR A 16 5.80 -12.46 -6.05
CA THR A 16 5.59 -12.04 -4.67
C THR A 16 6.89 -12.02 -3.88
N LEU A 17 7.67 -13.11 -3.94
CA LEU A 17 8.96 -13.22 -3.24
C LEU A 17 9.99 -12.21 -3.77
N GLY A 18 10.07 -12.04 -5.09
CA GLY A 18 10.94 -11.06 -5.72
C GLY A 18 10.57 -9.62 -5.34
N SER A 19 9.27 -9.31 -5.33
CA SER A 19 8.78 -7.99 -4.91
C SER A 19 9.09 -7.70 -3.45
N ALA A 20 8.97 -8.70 -2.57
CA ALA A 20 9.33 -8.55 -1.15
C ALA A 20 10.82 -8.23 -0.97
N ALA A 21 11.71 -8.92 -1.69
CA ALA A 21 13.15 -8.67 -1.62
C ALA A 21 13.53 -7.25 -2.11
N VAL A 22 12.93 -6.79 -3.21
CA VAL A 22 13.15 -5.45 -3.74
C VAL A 22 12.59 -4.38 -2.79
N ALA A 23 11.39 -4.59 -2.25
CA ALA A 23 10.78 -3.69 -1.28
C ALA A 23 11.65 -3.54 -0.04
N LYS A 24 12.15 -4.65 0.51
CA LYS A 24 13.08 -4.63 1.66
C LYS A 24 14.31 -3.79 1.35
N LYS A 25 14.95 -3.98 0.19
CA LYS A 25 16.15 -3.23 -0.18
C LYS A 25 15.89 -1.74 -0.36
N ALA A 26 14.73 -1.37 -0.90
CA ALA A 26 14.32 0.03 -1.04
C ALA A 26 14.09 0.69 0.33
N ILE A 27 13.39 -0.01 1.24
CA ILE A 27 13.16 0.47 2.62
C ILE A 27 14.47 0.60 3.37
N ASP A 28 15.32 -0.43 3.35
CA ASP A 28 16.61 -0.42 4.04
C ASP A 28 17.53 0.70 3.53
N GLY A 29 17.56 0.90 2.19
CA GLY A 29 18.31 1.98 1.56
C GLY A 29 17.77 3.36 1.92
N GLY A 30 16.46 3.55 1.88
CA GLY A 30 15.82 4.81 2.24
C GLY A 30 16.06 5.20 3.69
N TRP A 31 15.96 4.24 4.61
CA TRP A 31 16.23 4.47 6.02
C TRP A 31 17.69 4.80 6.29
N LYS A 32 18.62 4.03 5.70
CA LYS A 32 20.06 4.30 5.82
C LYS A 32 20.43 5.67 5.24
N ALA A 33 19.82 6.07 4.14
CA ALA A 33 20.05 7.40 3.56
C ALA A 33 19.52 8.53 4.44
N ALA A 34 18.37 8.35 5.08
CA ALA A 34 17.75 9.38 5.92
C ALA A 34 18.39 9.48 7.33
N THR A 35 18.77 8.34 7.92
CA THR A 35 19.18 8.26 9.34
C THR A 35 20.66 7.92 9.54
N GLY A 36 21.34 7.45 8.50
CA GLY A 36 22.71 6.91 8.60
C GLY A 36 22.82 5.57 9.34
N LYS A 37 21.71 5.04 9.87
CA LYS A 37 21.64 3.82 10.68
C LYS A 37 20.97 2.68 9.93
N GLN A 38 21.15 1.44 10.40
CA GLN A 38 20.32 0.34 9.90
C GLN A 38 18.87 0.51 10.40
N PRO A 39 17.86 0.22 9.57
CA PRO A 39 16.47 0.26 10.00
C PRO A 39 16.24 -0.69 11.18
N PRO A 40 15.45 -0.28 12.20
CA PRO A 40 15.00 -1.19 13.24
C PRO A 40 14.22 -2.31 12.55
N SER A 41 14.90 -3.44 12.37
CA SER A 41 14.54 -4.43 11.35
C SER A 41 13.40 -5.35 11.80
N ASN A 42 12.93 -5.20 13.02
CA ASN A 42 11.87 -6.02 13.54
C ASN A 42 11.12 -5.31 14.68
N PRO A 43 9.84 -4.93 14.52
CA PRO A 43 9.02 -4.41 15.62
C PRO A 43 8.73 -5.46 16.73
N ALA A 44 9.13 -6.72 16.53
CA ALA A 44 9.16 -7.76 17.56
C ALA A 44 10.55 -7.93 18.19
N ASP A 45 11.51 -7.07 17.85
CA ASP A 45 12.84 -7.06 18.46
C ASP A 45 12.76 -6.41 19.85
N PRO A 46 13.06 -7.14 20.94
CA PRO A 46 12.99 -6.61 22.29
C PRO A 46 14.06 -5.54 22.57
N ASP A 47 15.08 -5.41 21.71
CA ASP A 47 16.14 -4.39 21.83
C ASP A 47 15.78 -3.06 21.14
N VAL A 48 14.61 -2.96 20.50
CA VAL A 48 14.09 -1.71 19.94
C VAL A 48 13.17 -1.05 20.96
N ASP A 49 13.50 0.17 21.38
CA ASP A 49 12.62 0.97 22.24
C ASP A 49 11.23 1.09 21.61
N ILE A 50 10.19 0.77 22.37
CA ILE A 50 8.78 0.80 21.92
C ILE A 50 8.44 2.14 21.26
N TRP A 51 9.01 3.24 21.78
CA TRP A 51 8.83 4.57 21.22
C TRP A 51 9.40 4.72 19.80
N GLU A 52 10.56 4.14 19.54
CA GLU A 52 11.22 4.17 18.22
C GLU A 52 10.43 3.33 17.20
N ALA A 53 9.88 2.19 17.63
CA ALA A 53 8.98 1.38 16.81
C ALA A 53 7.67 2.11 16.47
N VAL A 54 7.06 2.81 17.44
CA VAL A 54 5.83 3.61 17.22
C VAL A 54 6.09 4.76 16.25
N MET A 55 7.21 5.46 16.38
CA MET A 55 7.59 6.52 15.44
C MET A 55 7.83 5.99 14.05
N TRP A 56 8.51 4.85 13.93
CA TRP A 56 8.70 4.23 12.64
C TRP A 56 7.39 3.79 11.98
N ALA A 57 6.51 3.13 12.75
CA ALA A 57 5.20 2.69 12.28
C ALA A 57 4.31 3.87 11.86
N THR A 58 4.33 4.96 12.61
CA THR A 58 3.52 6.16 12.30
C THR A 58 3.99 6.82 11.01
N VAL A 59 5.31 7.03 10.86
CA VAL A 59 5.89 7.65 9.65
C VAL A 59 5.68 6.76 8.43
N SER A 60 6.00 5.46 8.55
CA SER A 60 5.83 4.49 7.46
C SER A 60 4.37 4.31 7.08
N GLY A 61 3.48 4.14 8.06
CA GLY A 61 2.05 3.96 7.85
C GLY A 61 1.42 5.17 7.15
N THR A 62 1.77 6.37 7.60
CA THR A 62 1.30 7.62 6.97
C THR A 62 1.80 7.73 5.53
N PHE A 63 3.09 7.46 5.30
CA PHE A 63 3.65 7.51 3.96
C PHE A 63 2.98 6.51 3.00
N ILE A 64 2.79 5.27 3.44
CA ILE A 64 2.12 4.23 2.65
C ILE A 64 0.66 4.64 2.35
N ALA A 65 -0.05 5.19 3.32
CA ALA A 65 -1.43 5.66 3.13
C ALA A 65 -1.50 6.77 2.06
N VAL A 66 -0.61 7.75 2.12
CA VAL A 66 -0.51 8.83 1.11
C VAL A 66 -0.20 8.26 -0.27
N MET A 67 0.78 7.34 -0.38
CA MET A 67 1.12 6.72 -1.65
C MET A 67 -0.04 5.92 -2.23
N LYS A 68 -0.77 5.16 -1.40
CA LYS A 68 -1.96 4.42 -1.81
C LYS A 68 -3.05 5.36 -2.32
N MET A 69 -3.31 6.47 -1.63
CA MET A 69 -4.26 7.49 -2.09
C MET A 69 -3.87 8.04 -3.47
N LEU A 70 -2.60 8.42 -3.66
CA LEU A 70 -2.11 8.96 -4.92
C LEU A 70 -2.19 7.92 -6.05
N ALA A 71 -1.82 6.67 -5.78
CA ALA A 71 -1.90 5.57 -6.73
C ALA A 71 -3.34 5.30 -7.15
N SER A 72 -4.28 5.20 -6.19
CA SER A 72 -5.71 5.03 -6.47
C SER A 72 -6.25 6.18 -7.31
N ARG A 73 -5.88 7.42 -7.00
CA ARG A 73 -6.29 8.59 -7.79
C ARG A 73 -5.74 8.55 -9.22
N LYS A 74 -4.49 8.17 -9.40
CA LYS A 74 -3.87 8.01 -10.72
C LYS A 74 -4.52 6.90 -11.52
N ALA A 75 -4.80 5.75 -10.90
CA ALA A 75 -5.48 4.63 -11.53
C ALA A 75 -6.90 5.02 -11.98
N ALA A 76 -7.65 5.72 -11.12
CA ALA A 76 -8.97 6.25 -11.45
C ALA A 76 -8.92 7.22 -12.64
N ASN A 77 -8.02 8.20 -12.61
CA ASN A 77 -7.85 9.15 -13.71
C ASN A 77 -7.43 8.47 -15.01
N TYR A 78 -6.55 7.47 -14.93
CA TYR A 78 -6.13 6.70 -16.09
C TYR A 78 -7.28 5.89 -16.68
N TYR A 79 -8.08 5.25 -15.83
CA TYR A 79 -9.27 4.52 -16.25
C TYR A 79 -10.26 5.45 -16.95
N VAL A 80 -10.64 6.57 -16.31
CA VAL A 80 -11.53 7.58 -16.90
C VAL A 80 -10.99 8.11 -18.22
N LYS A 81 -9.68 8.40 -18.30
CA LYS A 81 -9.05 8.87 -19.54
C LYS A 81 -9.06 7.82 -20.65
N SER A 82 -9.02 6.54 -20.30
CA SER A 82 -8.92 5.42 -21.25
C SER A 82 -10.30 4.87 -21.66
N THR A 83 -11.29 4.93 -20.78
CA THR A 83 -12.62 4.35 -21.00
C THR A 83 -13.71 5.41 -21.16
N GLY A 84 -13.54 6.63 -20.65
CA GLY A 84 -14.54 7.71 -20.69
C GLY A 84 -15.59 7.67 -19.57
N HIS A 85 -15.52 6.69 -18.67
CA HIS A 85 -16.52 6.44 -17.62
C HIS A 85 -15.79 6.23 -16.28
N LEU A 86 -16.44 6.57 -15.16
CA LEU A 86 -15.87 6.34 -13.83
C LEU A 86 -15.77 4.82 -13.54
N PRO A 87 -14.71 4.36 -12.85
CA PRO A 87 -14.62 2.98 -12.39
C PRO A 87 -15.84 2.61 -11.52
N PRO A 88 -16.45 1.42 -11.70
CA PRO A 88 -17.67 1.02 -10.98
C PRO A 88 -17.55 1.12 -9.45
N ASP A 89 -16.40 0.75 -8.89
CA ASP A 89 -16.14 0.80 -7.44
C ASP A 89 -16.15 2.22 -6.85
N LEU A 90 -15.75 3.24 -7.64
CA LEU A 90 -15.77 4.63 -7.16
C LEU A 90 -17.15 5.26 -7.26
N GLN A 91 -17.99 4.76 -8.16
CA GLN A 91 -19.37 5.21 -8.30
C GLN A 91 -20.20 4.72 -7.09
N SER A 92 -20.02 3.46 -6.68
CA SER A 92 -20.68 2.90 -5.50
C SER A 92 -20.28 3.57 -4.18
N ASP A 93 -19.02 3.99 -4.03
CA ASP A 93 -18.55 4.68 -2.82
C ASP A 93 -19.15 6.09 -2.69
N VAL A 94 -19.29 6.81 -3.81
CA VAL A 94 -19.94 8.13 -3.85
C VAL A 94 -21.43 8.01 -3.56
N ASP A 95 -22.11 7.02 -4.14
CA ASP A 95 -23.54 6.78 -3.91
C ASP A 95 -23.81 6.36 -2.46
N ALA A 96 -22.93 5.56 -1.87
CA ALA A 96 -23.01 5.18 -0.46
C ALA A 96 -22.81 6.38 0.48
N ALA A 97 -21.85 7.27 0.17
CA ALA A 97 -21.61 8.49 0.92
C ALA A 97 -22.80 9.47 0.84
N ALA A 98 -23.40 9.63 -0.35
CA ALA A 98 -24.59 10.45 -0.55
C ALA A 98 -25.81 9.91 0.22
N LYS A 99 -25.99 8.59 0.23
CA LYS A 99 -27.08 7.92 0.95
C LYS A 99 -26.94 8.04 2.48
N ALA A 100 -25.71 7.99 3.00
CA ALA A 100 -25.43 8.19 4.43
C ALA A 100 -25.64 9.64 4.89
N ALA A 101 -25.40 10.62 4.01
CA ALA A 101 -25.66 12.04 4.30
C ALA A 101 -27.17 12.37 4.28
N GLY A 102 -27.94 11.73 3.40
CA GLY A 102 -29.40 11.89 3.33
C GLY A 102 -30.18 11.20 4.46
N ALA A 103 -29.63 10.15 5.06
CA ALA A 103 -30.27 9.41 6.16
C ALA A 103 -30.17 10.08 7.54
N LYS A 104 -29.44 11.20 7.65
CA LYS A 104 -29.33 12.02 8.87
C LYS A 104 -30.21 13.29 8.84
N GLY A 105 -31.06 13.43 7.83
CA GLY A 105 -32.04 14.52 7.69
C GLY A 105 -33.41 14.15 8.22
#